data_AF-A0AB74BIP5-F1
#
_entry.id   AF-A0AB74BIP5-F1
#
_cell.length_a   1.000
_cell.length_b   1.000
_cell.length_c   1.000
_cell.angle_alpha   90.00
_cell.angle_beta   90.00
_cell.angle_gamma   90.00
#
_symmetry.space_group_name_H-M   'P 1'
#
loop_
_entity.id
_entity.type
_entity.pdbx_description
1 polymer ?
#
loop_
_entity_poly.entity_id
_entity_poly.type
_entity_poly.pdbx_seq_one_letter_code
_entity_poly.pdbx_strand_id
1 'polypeptide(L)'
;MKIGYARVSTRDQNLDLQLDALKRAGCERIYQDVASGSKTARPALDELLGQVRAGDVLVIWKLDRMGRSLKHLVELVGNLIERKVGWYLICLHRWPSLSAN
;
A
#
# COMPACT_ATOMS: atom_id res chain seq x y z
N MET A 1 -3.60 10.82 -7.92
CA MET A 1 -4.69 9.94 -7.43
C MET A 1 -4.20 9.15 -6.22
N LYS A 2 -5.09 8.77 -5.29
CA LYS A 2 -4.73 7.86 -4.18
C LYS A 2 -5.02 6.42 -4.59
N ILE A 3 -4.03 5.55 -4.47
CA ILE A 3 -4.12 4.15 -4.87
C ILE A 3 -3.83 3.27 -3.65
N GLY A 4 -4.79 2.44 -3.27
CA GLY A 4 -4.68 1.52 -2.15
C GLY A 4 -4.08 0.19 -2.54
N TYR A 5 -3.28 -0.39 -1.65
CA TYR A 5 -2.82 -1.77 -1.77
C TYR A 5 -3.11 -2.54 -0.49
N ALA A 6 -3.80 -3.67 -0.63
CA ALA A 6 -4.13 -4.61 0.43
C ALA A 6 -3.49 -5.98 0.16
N ARG A 7 -3.06 -6.66 1.22
CA ARG A 7 -2.57 -8.05 1.11
C ARG A 7 -3.05 -8.87 2.28
N VAL A 8 -3.75 -9.97 1.99
CA VAL A 8 -4.26 -10.89 3.00
C VAL A 8 -3.76 -12.30 2.79
N SER A 9 -3.66 -13.03 3.90
CA SER A 9 -3.55 -14.48 3.80
C SER A 9 -4.95 -15.08 3.62
N THR A 10 -5.11 -16.21 2.92
CA THR A 10 -6.44 -16.86 2.77
C THR A 10 -7.10 -17.26 4.09
N ARG A 11 -6.40 -17.12 5.23
CA ARG A 11 -6.92 -17.39 6.58
C ARG A 11 -7.25 -16.12 7.38
N ASP A 12 -7.04 -14.94 6.81
CA ASP A 12 -7.17 -13.67 7.53
C ASP A 12 -8.58 -13.10 7.40
N GLN A 13 -9.33 -13.06 8.52
CA GLN A 13 -10.65 -12.41 8.59
C GLN A 13 -10.59 -10.88 8.46
N ASN A 14 -9.40 -10.29 8.32
CA ASN A 14 -9.21 -8.84 8.36
C ASN A 14 -9.21 -8.15 6.99
N LEU A 15 -9.57 -8.82 5.89
CA LEU A 15 -9.59 -8.18 4.56
C LEU A 15 -10.52 -6.98 4.52
N ASP A 16 -11.73 -7.15 5.04
CA ASP A 16 -12.76 -6.11 5.02
C ASP A 16 -12.31 -4.86 5.78
N LEU A 17 -11.60 -5.03 6.91
CA LEU A 17 -11.03 -3.92 7.68
C LEU A 17 -9.93 -3.17 6.91
N GLN A 18 -9.08 -3.85 6.12
CA GLN A 18 -8.10 -3.14 5.30
C GLN A 18 -8.78 -2.37 4.17
N LEU A 19 -9.71 -3.02 3.48
CA LEU A 19 -10.41 -2.42 2.35
C LEU A 19 -11.20 -1.19 2.79
N ASP A 20 -11.90 -1.29 3.91
CA ASP A 20 -12.64 -0.20 4.53
C ASP A 20 -11.71 0.95 4.98
N ALA A 21 -10.55 0.64 5.57
CA ALA A 21 -9.55 1.65 5.88
C ALA A 21 -8.99 2.37 4.63
N LEU A 22 -8.71 1.63 3.56
CA LEU A 22 -8.24 2.18 2.28
C LEU A 22 -9.31 3.05 1.61
N LYS A 23 -10.58 2.61 1.64
CA LYS A 23 -11.73 3.40 1.16
C LYS A 23 -11.85 4.70 1.95
N ARG A 24 -11.80 4.65 3.28
CA ARG A 24 -11.80 5.85 4.15
C ARG A 24 -10.63 6.78 3.91
N ALA A 25 -9.46 6.24 3.53
CA ALA A 25 -8.30 7.05 3.17
C ALA A 25 -8.46 7.80 1.84
N GLY A 26 -9.56 7.54 1.11
CA GLY A 26 -9.89 8.16 -0.18
C GLY A 26 -9.19 7.49 -1.35
N CYS A 27 -8.87 6.19 -1.25
CA CYS A 27 -8.28 5.46 -2.37
C CYS A 27 -9.31 5.26 -3.47
N GLU A 28 -9.01 5.76 -4.67
CA GLU A 28 -9.89 5.67 -5.84
C GLU A 28 -9.78 4.29 -6.52
N ARG A 29 -8.59 3.68 -6.45
CA ARG A 29 -8.33 2.31 -6.93
C ARG A 29 -7.68 1.51 -5.82
N ILE A 30 -8.09 0.26 -5.66
CA ILE A 30 -7.54 -0.66 -4.64
C ILE A 30 -7.08 -1.94 -5.33
N TYR A 31 -5.80 -2.28 -5.15
CA TYR A 31 -5.20 -3.52 -5.59
C TYR A 31 -5.11 -4.48 -4.42
N GLN A 32 -5.38 -5.76 -4.66
CA GLN A 32 -5.41 -6.78 -3.62
C GLN A 32 -4.66 -8.03 -4.03
N ASP A 33 -3.77 -8.48 -3.13
CA ASP A 33 -3.13 -9.79 -3.24
C ASP A 33 -3.67 -10.75 -2.17
N VAL A 34 -4.16 -11.90 -2.60
CA VAL A 34 -4.60 -13.00 -1.73
C VAL A 34 -3.58 -14.12 -1.78
N ALA A 35 -2.85 -14.33 -0.69
CA ALA A 35 -1.80 -15.33 -0.61
C ALA A 35 -2.17 -16.48 0.35
N SER A 36 -2.33 -17.70 -0.16
CA SER A 36 -2.42 -18.89 0.68
C SER A 36 -1.02 -19.43 1.01
N GLY A 37 -0.66 -19.54 2.29
CA GLY A 37 0.62 -20.12 2.72
C GLY A 37 1.84 -19.29 2.30
N SER A 38 2.97 -19.96 2.01
CA SER A 38 4.27 -19.35 1.65
C SER A 38 4.32 -18.68 0.27
N LYS A 39 3.18 -18.53 -0.43
CA LYS A 39 3.14 -17.96 -1.77
C LYS A 39 3.67 -16.53 -1.77
N THR A 40 4.71 -16.36 -2.58
CA THR A 40 5.56 -15.17 -2.64
C THR A 40 5.03 -14.10 -3.58
N ALA A 41 4.35 -14.52 -4.65
CA ALA A 41 3.93 -13.64 -5.73
C ALA A 41 3.05 -12.48 -5.24
N ARG A 42 3.23 -11.31 -5.89
CA ARG A 42 2.48 -10.07 -5.64
C ARG A 42 2.00 -9.45 -6.95
N PRO A 43 1.26 -10.21 -7.79
CA PRO A 43 0.87 -9.74 -9.10
C PRO A 43 0.12 -8.41 -9.05
N ALA A 44 -0.71 -8.17 -8.02
CA ALA A 44 -1.44 -6.93 -7.90
C ALA A 44 -0.54 -5.74 -7.52
N LEU A 45 0.49 -5.96 -6.69
CA LEU A 45 1.48 -4.92 -6.41
C LEU A 45 2.31 -4.58 -7.65
N ASP A 46 2.75 -5.61 -8.39
CA ASP A 46 3.56 -5.43 -9.59
C ASP A 46 2.74 -4.68 -10.67
N GLU A 47 1.47 -5.02 -10.83
CA GLU A 47 0.55 -4.31 -11.71
C GLU A 47 0.34 -2.85 -11.28
N LEU A 48 0.10 -2.61 -9.99
CA LEU A 48 0.00 -1.26 -9.43
C LEU A 48 1.23 -0.45 -9.78
N LEU A 49 2.43 -1.01 -9.52
CA LEU A 49 3.69 -0.35 -9.82
C LEU A 49 3.85 -0.13 -11.33
N GLY A 50 3.33 -0.98 -12.20
CA GLY A 50 3.29 -0.72 -13.64
C GLY A 50 2.41 0.48 -14.05
N GLN A 51 1.37 0.79 -13.27
CA GLN A 51 0.36 1.80 -13.62
C GLN A 51 0.52 3.14 -12.90
N VAL A 52 1.25 3.20 -11.78
CA VAL A 52 1.43 4.46 -11.03
C VAL A 52 2.21 5.51 -11.82
N ARG A 53 1.77 6.76 -11.70
CA ARG A 53 2.37 7.93 -12.36
C ARG A 53 2.92 8.90 -11.33
N ALA A 54 3.81 9.78 -11.77
CA ALA A 54 4.29 10.87 -10.92
C ALA A 54 3.12 11.69 -10.36
N GLY A 55 3.15 12.01 -9.07
CA GLY A 55 2.07 12.70 -8.36
C GLY A 55 0.98 11.78 -7.81
N ASP A 56 0.99 10.48 -8.11
CA ASP A 56 0.14 9.51 -7.41
C ASP A 56 0.65 9.24 -5.99
N VAL A 57 -0.25 8.72 -5.15
CA VAL A 57 0.06 8.37 -3.76
C VAL A 57 -0.34 6.92 -3.50
N LEU A 58 0.65 6.09 -3.17
CA LEU A 58 0.44 4.71 -2.72
C LEU A 58 0.05 4.68 -1.24
N VAL A 59 -1.12 4.16 -0.95
CA VAL A 59 -1.66 4.02 0.41
C VAL A 59 -1.66 2.56 0.80
N ILE A 60 -1.04 2.26 1.94
CA ILE A 60 -0.94 0.88 2.45
C ILE A 60 -1.43 0.87 3.89
N TRP A 61 -2.10 -0.20 4.31
CA TRP A 61 -2.65 -0.25 5.67
C TRP A 61 -1.57 -0.34 6.76
N LYS A 62 -0.64 -1.30 6.62
CA LYS A 62 0.42 -1.57 7.59
C LYS A 62 1.74 -1.92 6.90
N LEU A 63 2.85 -1.67 7.59
CA LEU A 63 4.20 -1.86 7.04
C LEU A 63 4.51 -3.30 6.65
N ASP A 64 4.03 -4.29 7.41
CA ASP A 64 4.20 -5.71 7.15
C ASP A 64 3.49 -6.18 5.86
N ARG A 65 2.59 -5.36 5.32
CA ARG A 65 1.96 -5.57 4.00
C ARG A 65 2.80 -4.98 2.86
N MET A 66 3.65 -3.98 3.15
CA MET A 66 4.49 -3.30 2.17
C MET A 66 5.73 -4.12 1.78
N GLY A 67 6.44 -4.70 2.73
CA GLY A 67 7.69 -5.45 2.49
C GLY A 67 7.80 -6.71 3.34
N ARG A 68 8.56 -7.70 2.86
CA ARG A 68 8.87 -8.93 3.62
C ARG A 68 10.17 -8.85 4.42
N SER A 69 10.98 -7.85 4.11
CA SER A 69 12.25 -7.55 4.75
C SER A 69 12.51 -6.05 4.64
N LEU A 70 13.41 -5.53 5.46
CA LEU A 70 13.86 -4.15 5.38
C LEU A 70 14.43 -3.82 3.99
N LYS A 71 15.22 -4.74 3.42
CA LYS A 71 15.79 -4.57 2.07
C LYS A 71 14.69 -4.33 1.01
N HIS A 72 13.67 -5.19 0.99
CA HIS A 72 12.57 -5.08 0.02
C HIS A 72 11.76 -3.80 0.23
N LEU A 73 11.60 -3.36 1.48
CA LEU A 73 10.94 -2.10 1.80
C LEU A 73 11.74 -0.91 1.25
N VAL A 74 13.05 -0.88 1.48
CA VAL A 74 13.94 0.19 1.00
C VAL A 74 13.94 0.26 -0.53
N GLU A 75 14.03 -0.88 -1.21
CA GLU A 75 13.96 -0.96 -2.67
C GLU A 75 12.63 -0.41 -3.21
N LEU A 76 11.50 -0.81 -2.60
CA LEU A 76 10.18 -0.33 -3.00
C LEU A 76 10.04 1.19 -2.79
N VAL A 77 10.45 1.70 -1.62
CA VAL A 77 10.41 3.14 -1.32
C VAL A 77 11.32 3.92 -2.27
N GLY A 78 12.51 3.40 -2.56
CA GLY A 78 13.44 4.00 -3.52
C GLY A 78 12.79 4.13 -4.90
N ASN A 79 12.17 3.06 -5.40
CA ASN A 79 11.46 3.09 -6.68
C ASN A 79 10.33 4.13 -6.73
N LEU A 80 9.55 4.26 -5.65
CA LEU A 80 8.48 5.25 -5.56
C LEU A 80 9.03 6.68 -5.58
N ILE A 81 10.12 6.94 -4.85
CA ILE A 81 10.78 8.25 -4.82
C ILE A 81 11.33 8.64 -6.19
N GLU A 82 12.06 7.73 -6.86
CA GLU A 82 12.61 7.95 -8.20
C GLU A 82 11.51 8.33 -9.20
N ARG A 83 10.33 7.74 -9.03
CA ARG A 83 9.15 7.97 -9.89
C ARG A 83 8.29 9.14 -9.44
N LYS A 84 8.67 9.87 -8.39
CA LYS A 84 7.92 10.98 -7.79
C LYS A 84 6.50 10.56 -7.35
N VAL A 85 6.39 9.35 -6.83
CA VAL A 85 5.16 8.78 -6.26
C VAL A 85 5.23 8.92 -4.74
N GLY A 86 4.22 9.57 -4.16
CA GLY A 86 4.08 9.66 -2.70
C GLY A 86 3.66 8.32 -2.11
N TRP A 87 3.89 8.12 -0.82
CA TRP A 87 3.36 6.94 -0.12
C TRP A 87 3.09 7.25 1.35
N TYR A 88 2.10 6.58 1.94
CA TYR A 88 1.89 6.62 3.39
C TYR A 88 1.20 5.37 3.93
N LEU A 89 1.37 5.15 5.24
CA LEU A 89 0.81 4.03 5.97
C LEU A 89 -0.38 4.49 6.82
N ILE A 90 -1.55 3.89 6.65
CA ILE A 90 -2.75 4.25 7.42
C ILE A 90 -2.53 3.99 8.92
N CYS A 91 -1.91 2.86 9.29
CA CYS A 91 -1.69 2.53 10.70
C CYS A 91 -0.69 3.47 11.40
N LEU A 92 0.14 4.18 10.64
CA LEU A 92 1.02 5.23 11.18
C LEU A 92 0.40 6.63 11.03
N HIS A 93 -0.74 6.74 10.34
CA HIS A 93 -1.45 7.99 10.14
C HIS A 93 -2.37 8.30 11.33
N ARG A 94 -1.74 8.46 12.49
CA ARG A 94 -2.17 9.46 13.48
C ARG A 94 -1.11 10.56 13.52
N TRP A 95 -0.72 11.04 12.33
CA TRP A 95 0.08 12.26 12.20
C TRP A 95 -0.92 13.39 12.00
N PRO A 96 -1.07 14.34 12.94
CA PRO A 96 -1.94 15.48 12.74
C PRO A 96 -1.45 16.18 11.49
N SER A 97 -2.35 16.42 10.55
CA SER A 97 -2.12 17.35 9.46
C SER A 97 -1.52 18.61 10.05
N LEU A 98 -0.28 18.91 9.68
CA LEU A 98 0.19 20.29 9.61
C LEU A 98 -0.67 20.94 8.53
N SER A 99 -1.88 21.31 8.92
CA SER A 99 -2.66 22.31 8.24
C SER A 99 -1.82 23.58 8.36
N ALA A 100 -1.29 24.00 7.23
CA ALA A 100 -0.83 25.36 7.07
C ALA A 100 -1.92 26.30 7.57
N ASN A 101 -1.60 27.04 8.64
CA ASN A 101 -1.89 28.47 8.78
C ASN A 101 -0.99 29.06 9.85
#